data_AF-A0A2G2ZWU9-F1
#
_entry.id   AF-A0A2G2ZWU9-F1
#
_cell.length_a   1.000
_cell.length_b   1.000
_cell.length_c   1.000
_cell.angle_alpha   90.00
_cell.angle_beta   90.00
_cell.angle_gamma   90.00
#
_symmetry.space_group_name_H-M   'P 1'
#
loop_
_entity.id
_entity.type
_entity.pdbx_description
1 polymer ?
#
loop_
_entity_poly.entity_id
_entity_poly.type
_entity_poly.pdbx_seq_one_letter_code
_entity_poly.pdbx_strand_id
1 'polypeptide(L)'
;MLRASRIEWDLHKIDHYESYNEFDWQVQWKREGDSLARYLVRIGEMTKSIKIIQWALEGILGGPYKNFEIRCFDRLKDPEWNDFEYRFISEKTLSNF
;
A
#
# COMPACT_ATOMS: atom_id res chain seq x y z
N MET A 1 -15.16 -1.51 -17.52
CA MET A 1 -16.34 -2.29 -18.00
C MET A 1 -16.05 -3.78 -18.12
N LEU A 2 -14.88 -4.20 -18.62
CA LEU A 2 -14.50 -5.62 -18.77
C LEU A 2 -14.81 -6.49 -17.53
N ARG A 3 -14.51 -6.00 -16.32
CA ARG A 3 -14.76 -6.72 -15.06
C ARG A 3 -16.23 -6.98 -14.73
N ALA A 4 -17.14 -6.14 -15.23
CA ALA A 4 -18.58 -6.37 -15.08
C ALA A 4 -19.13 -7.32 -16.16
N SER A 5 -18.31 -7.68 -17.16
CA SER A 5 -18.71 -8.41 -18.37
C SER A 5 -18.08 -9.82 -18.41
N ARG A 6 -17.96 -10.50 -17.27
CA ARG A 6 -17.42 -11.88 -17.13
C ARG A 6 -15.92 -12.03 -17.41
N ILE A 7 -15.17 -10.93 -17.43
CA ILE A 7 -13.73 -10.98 -17.71
C ILE A 7 -13.01 -10.57 -16.44
N GLU A 8 -12.37 -11.54 -15.78
CA GLU A 8 -11.51 -11.31 -14.62
C GLU A 8 -10.17 -10.76 -15.10
N TRP A 9 -10.10 -9.43 -15.24
CA TRP A 9 -8.91 -8.75 -15.73
C TRP A 9 -8.58 -7.51 -14.92
N ASP A 10 -7.39 -7.50 -14.33
CA ASP A 10 -6.83 -6.40 -13.55
C ASP A 10 -5.32 -6.29 -13.77
N LEU A 11 -4.85 -5.11 -14.17
CA LEU A 11 -3.43 -4.85 -14.46
C LEU A 11 -2.55 -4.95 -13.21
N HIS A 12 -3.06 -4.57 -12.04
CA HIS A 12 -2.29 -4.59 -10.80
C HIS A 12 -1.92 -6.01 -10.36
N LYS A 13 -2.71 -7.03 -10.76
CA LYS A 13 -2.40 -8.44 -10.52
C LYS A 13 -1.61 -9.09 -11.65
N ILE A 14 -1.83 -8.68 -12.90
CA ILE A 14 -1.19 -9.30 -14.06
C ILE A 14 0.24 -8.80 -14.23
N ASP A 15 0.42 -7.48 -14.24
CA ASP A 15 1.69 -6.83 -14.56
C ASP A 15 2.58 -6.59 -13.33
N HIS A 16 2.24 -7.20 -12.20
CA HIS A 16 3.04 -7.16 -10.97
C HIS A 16 3.49 -5.74 -10.59
N TYR A 17 2.54 -4.80 -10.57
CA TYR A 17 2.85 -3.37 -10.41
C TYR A 17 3.26 -3.03 -8.98
N GLU A 18 4.47 -2.47 -8.82
CA GLU A 18 5.04 -2.05 -7.53
C GLU A 18 4.86 -3.13 -6.43
N SER A 19 4.35 -2.75 -5.26
CA SER A 19 4.13 -3.63 -4.10
C SER A 19 2.73 -4.24 -4.06
N TYR A 20 1.93 -4.14 -5.13
CA TYR A 20 0.55 -4.68 -5.10
C TYR A 20 0.49 -6.21 -4.99
N ASN A 21 1.58 -6.91 -5.30
CA ASN A 21 1.69 -8.37 -5.16
C ASN A 21 1.89 -8.82 -3.72
N GLU A 22 2.40 -7.95 -2.85
CA GLU A 22 2.65 -8.26 -1.44
C GLU A 22 1.34 -8.37 -0.65
N PHE A 23 0.24 -7.84 -1.19
CA PHE A 23 -1.07 -7.87 -0.57
C PHE A 23 -1.97 -8.98 -1.10
N ASP A 24 -2.66 -9.66 -0.19
CA ASP A 24 -3.65 -10.68 -0.53
C ASP A 24 -5.02 -10.04 -0.85
N TRP A 25 -5.26 -9.87 -2.15
CA TRP A 25 -6.52 -9.34 -2.63
C TRP A 25 -7.06 -10.04 -3.86
N GLN A 26 -8.40 -10.10 -3.92
CA GLN A 26 -9.14 -10.67 -5.01
C GLN A 26 -9.76 -9.58 -5.87
N VAL A 27 -9.64 -9.74 -7.19
CA VAL A 27 -10.23 -8.85 -8.18
C VAL A 27 -11.74 -8.94 -8.12
N GLN A 28 -12.41 -7.80 -8.00
CA GLN A 28 -13.87 -7.75 -8.01
C GLN A 28 -14.38 -7.83 -9.45
N TRP A 29 -15.11 -8.89 -9.76
CA TRP A 29 -15.74 -9.06 -11.07
C TRP A 29 -17.17 -9.57 -10.93
N LYS A 30 -17.96 -9.32 -11.97
CA LYS A 30 -19.37 -9.66 -12.05
C LYS A 30 -19.72 -10.22 -13.43
N ARG A 31 -20.79 -11.01 -13.47
CA ARG A 31 -21.14 -11.82 -14.64
C ARG A 31 -22.24 -11.19 -15.50
N GLU A 32 -23.02 -10.29 -14.93
CA GLU A 32 -24.30 -9.84 -15.49
C GLU A 32 -24.13 -8.82 -16.65
N GLY A 33 -23.07 -8.02 -16.65
CA GLY A 33 -22.79 -7.06 -17.74
C GLY A 33 -23.69 -5.82 -17.77
N ASP A 34 -24.67 -5.74 -16.86
CA ASP A 34 -25.64 -4.66 -16.74
C ASP A 34 -25.08 -3.44 -15.96
N SER A 35 -25.88 -2.38 -15.87
CA SER A 35 -25.50 -1.17 -15.13
C SER A 35 -25.33 -1.44 -13.63
N LEU A 36 -26.14 -2.33 -13.07
CA LEU A 36 -26.06 -2.73 -11.67
C LEU A 36 -24.75 -3.47 -11.36
N ALA A 37 -24.33 -4.42 -12.19
CA ALA A 37 -23.05 -5.09 -12.04
C ALA A 37 -21.88 -4.11 -12.04
N ARG A 38 -21.91 -3.09 -12.91
CA ARG A 38 -20.88 -2.04 -12.94
C ARG A 38 -20.86 -1.24 -11.65
N TYR A 39 -22.03 -0.87 -11.14
CA TYR A 39 -22.15 -0.18 -9.87
C TYR A 39 -21.59 -1.01 -8.71
N LEU A 40 -21.99 -2.29 -8.61
CA LEU A 40 -21.53 -3.18 -7.55
C LEU A 40 -20.02 -3.44 -7.61
N VAL A 41 -19.45 -3.67 -8.80
CA VAL A 41 -18.00 -3.79 -8.97
C VAL A 41 -17.29 -2.52 -8.46
N ARG A 42 -17.81 -1.33 -8.80
CA ARG A 42 -17.23 -0.05 -8.37
C ARG A 42 -17.21 0.11 -6.85
N ILE A 43 -18.32 -0.24 -6.18
CA ILE A 43 -18.42 -0.18 -4.71
C ILE A 43 -17.49 -1.22 -4.06
N GLY A 44 -17.41 -2.41 -4.63
CA GLY A 44 -16.49 -3.46 -4.17
C GLY A 44 -15.02 -3.02 -4.29
N GLU A 45 -14.65 -2.40 -5.42
CA GLU A 45 -13.32 -1.83 -5.64
C GLU A 45 -12.97 -0.79 -4.57
N MET A 46 -13.88 0.15 -4.27
CA MET A 46 -13.65 1.16 -3.22
C MET A 46 -13.37 0.53 -1.86
N THR A 47 -14.16 -0.48 -1.48
CA THR A 47 -13.99 -1.18 -0.21
C THR A 47 -12.65 -1.91 -0.17
N LYS A 48 -12.23 -2.49 -1.31
CA LYS A 48 -10.95 -3.18 -1.37
C LYS A 48 -9.76 -2.22 -1.37
N SER A 49 -9.87 -1.05 -2.01
CA SER A 49 -8.86 0.01 -1.93
C SER A 49 -8.63 0.46 -0.49
N ILE A 50 -9.69 0.62 0.30
CA ILE A 50 -9.57 0.97 1.73
C ILE A 50 -8.77 -0.10 2.49
N LYS A 51 -9.04 -1.40 2.25
CA LYS A 51 -8.29 -2.49 2.88
C LYS A 51 -6.82 -2.50 2.49
N ILE A 52 -6.50 -2.24 1.21
CA ILE A 52 -5.12 -2.16 0.74
C ILE A 52 -4.39 -0.99 1.43
N ILE A 53 -5.04 0.17 1.56
CA ILE A 53 -4.48 1.31 2.29
C ILE A 53 -4.21 0.96 3.75
N GLN A 54 -5.12 0.24 4.41
CA GLN A 54 -4.92 -0.19 5.80
C GLN A 54 -3.70 -1.12 5.94
N TRP A 55 -3.56 -2.11 5.05
CA TRP A 55 -2.40 -3.00 5.05
C TRP A 55 -1.10 -2.26 4.73
N ALA A 56 -1.13 -1.33 3.79
CA ALA A 56 0.03 -0.49 3.48
C ALA A 56 0.43 0.35 4.70
N LEU A 57 -0.53 0.92 5.44
CA LEU A 57 -0.26 1.66 6.68
C LEU A 57 0.36 0.79 7.77
N GLU A 58 -0.08 -0.47 7.90
CA GLU A 58 0.52 -1.44 8.83
C GLU A 58 1.93 -1.87 8.40
N GLY A 59 2.21 -1.90 7.09
CA GLY A 59 3.50 -2.25 6.52
C GLY A 59 4.56 -1.14 6.54
N ILE A 60 4.21 0.10 6.88
CA ILE A 60 5.19 1.20 6.95
C ILE A 60 6.08 1.03 8.18
N LEU A 61 7.34 0.66 7.94
CA LEU A 61 8.37 0.65 8.96
C LEU A 61 8.60 2.08 9.48
N GLY A 62 8.39 2.27 10.79
CA GLY A 62 8.60 3.54 11.49
C GLY A 62 7.34 4.39 11.76
N GLY A 63 6.17 3.92 11.33
CA GLY A 63 4.88 4.52 11.70
C GLY A 63 4.66 5.92 11.14
N PRO A 64 3.78 6.74 11.77
CA PRO A 64 3.52 8.10 11.30
C PRO A 64 4.81 8.92 11.22
N TYR A 65 4.95 9.73 10.17
CA TYR A 65 6.17 10.54 9.94
C TYR A 65 6.59 11.35 11.19
N LYS A 66 5.62 11.94 11.92
CA LYS A 66 5.88 12.66 13.20
C LYS A 66 6.56 11.79 14.26
N ASN A 67 6.30 10.49 14.30
CA ASN A 67 6.92 9.56 15.25
C ASN A 67 8.25 8.99 14.75
N PHE A 68 8.53 9.09 13.45
CA PHE A 68 9.75 8.57 12.85
C PHE A 68 10.99 9.33 13.35
N GLU A 69 10.87 10.67 13.46
CA GLU A 69 11.91 11.52 14.03
C GLU A 69 12.12 11.24 15.54
N ILE A 70 11.03 10.99 16.29
CA ILE A 70 11.06 10.75 17.74
C ILE A 70 11.79 9.43 18.08
N ARG A 71 11.51 8.32 17.37
CA ARG A 71 12.21 7.04 17.60
C ARG A 71 13.68 7.07 17.20
N CYS A 72 14.06 7.92 16.24
CA CYS A 72 15.46 8.08 15.87
C CYS A 72 16.24 8.85 16.94
N PHE A 73 15.59 9.78 17.64
CA PHE A 73 16.18 10.53 18.76
C PHE A 73 16.47 9.67 19.99
N ASP A 74 15.57 8.75 20.36
CA ASP A 74 15.72 7.92 21.56
C ASP A 74 16.94 6.98 21.54
N ARG A 75 17.54 6.73 20.36
CA ARG A 75 18.74 5.90 20.21
C ARG A 75 20.05 6.65 20.47
N LEU A 76 20.02 7.98 20.49
CA LEU A 76 21.20 8.80 20.75
C LEU A 76 21.05 9.44 22.13
N LYS A 77 21.89 9.03 23.09
CA LYS A 77 22.08 9.82 24.31
C LYS A 77 22.74 11.13 23.90
N ASP A 78 21.93 12.19 23.85
CA ASP A 78 22.30 13.59 23.63
C ASP A 78 22.87 13.91 22.24
N PRO A 79 22.04 14.07 21.20
CA PRO A 79 22.51 14.61 19.93
C PRO A 79 22.70 16.13 20.03
N GLU A 80 23.84 16.63 19.54
CA GLU A 80 24.06 18.07 19.36
C GLU A 80 23.03 18.62 18.36
N TRP A 81 22.32 19.67 18.78
CA TRP A 81 21.39 20.36 17.91
C TRP A 81 22.18 21.07 16.80
N ASN A 82 21.94 20.65 15.54
CA ASN A 82 22.35 21.32 14.29
C ASN A 82 23.68 20.89 13.64
N ASP A 83 24.02 19.60 13.68
CA ASP A 83 25.14 19.06 12.90
C ASP A 83 24.78 18.80 11.43
N PHE A 84 25.70 19.07 10.50
CA PHE A 84 25.46 19.15 9.04
C PHE A 84 25.09 17.79 8.39
N GLU A 85 25.24 16.68 9.11
CA GLU A 85 24.93 15.30 8.68
C GLU A 85 23.43 14.97 8.86
N TYR A 86 22.54 15.75 8.23
CA TYR A 86 21.14 15.35 8.06
C TYR A 86 21.06 14.32 6.92
N ARG A 87 21.52 13.10 7.17
CA ARG A 87 21.39 12.01 6.20
C ARG A 87 19.93 11.54 6.24
N PHE A 88 19.18 11.82 5.18
CA PHE A 88 17.84 11.25 4.99
C PHE A 88 18.00 9.72 4.93
N ILE A 89 17.81 9.03 6.06
CA ILE A 89 17.95 7.58 6.15
C ILE A 89 16.73 6.96 5.49
N SER A 90 16.72 6.89 4.16
CA SER A 90 15.95 5.88 3.44
C SER A 90 16.78 4.59 3.49
N GLU A 91 16.80 3.90 4.63
CA GLU A 91 17.47 2.61 4.69
C GLU A 91 16.72 1.63 3.79
N LYS A 92 17.47 1.08 2.83
CA LYS A 92 17.05 0.02 1.91
C LYS A 92 16.55 -1.16 2.74
N THR A 93 15.41 -1.70 2.35
CA THR A 93 14.96 -3.01 2.82
C THR A 93 16.06 -4.03 2.51
N LEU A 94 16.79 -4.45 3.54
CA LEU A 94 17.57 -5.68 3.48
C LEU A 94 16.55 -6.82 3.47
N SER A 95 16.36 -7.40 2.29
CA SER A 95 15.78 -8.72 2.13
C SER A 95 16.72 -9.71 2.85
N ASN A 96 16.33 -10.15 4.05
CA ASN A 96 16.96 -11.30 4.65
C ASN A 96 16.55 -12.54 3.83
N PHE A 97 17.55 -13.26 3.33
CA PHE A 97 17.43 -14.63 2.85
C PHE A 97 16.93 -15.55 3.97
#